data_AF-A0A8J9RB98-F1
#
_entry.id   AF-A0A8J9RB98-F1
#
_cell.length_a   1.000
_cell.length_b   1.000
_cell.length_c   1.000
_cell.angle_alpha   90.00
_cell.angle_beta   90.00
_cell.angle_gamma   90.00
#
_symmetry.space_group_name_H-M   'P 1'
#
loop_
_entity.id
_entity.type
_entity.pdbx_description
1 polymer ?
#
loop_
_entity_poly.entity_id
_entity_poly.type
_entity_poly.pdbx_seq_one_letter_code
_entity_poly.pdbx_strand_id
1 'polypeptide(L)'
;MECTDACWEPDSGCLLEDDPTLADCCRRDLEEQKHVQHIKRTLLSHDRTDIRTKVAHNAFLRDPNDEAAARLGEEESDSLLTDSDEDEGLQEARERRLRQLHQEKALREAAAMERTGTLQDVPEQELPRVIHEASCAAVVCHISKNGTEADAQLDEVLTTLAHQFRGTLFLRTPLSGSRSPIATELGIQCESGLVCFRNGDLSGTTPLDSLGSGGDIYEEKVLGFLRHCAALRKASNEASQQEERGSESEGEESDWQEPCTVCGRQYYHEHVRSMGKGNVHGEDADTDDM
;
A
#
# COMPACT_ATOMS: atom_id res chain seq x y z
N MET A 1 -78.24 0.90 22.75
CA MET A 1 -76.78 0.88 22.61
C MET A 1 -76.36 2.33 22.56
N GLU A 2 -76.24 2.93 23.74
CA GLU A 2 -75.88 4.33 23.94
C GLU A 2 -74.44 4.29 24.45
N CYS A 3 -73.50 4.71 23.60
CA CYS A 3 -72.10 4.85 23.99
C CYS A 3 -71.99 6.12 24.84
N THR A 4 -71.57 5.94 26.07
CA THR A 4 -71.30 6.99 27.04
C THR A 4 -70.13 7.85 26.59
N ASP A 5 -70.39 9.15 26.44
CA ASP A 5 -69.42 10.24 26.45
C ASP A 5 -68.60 10.19 27.74
N ALA A 6 -67.36 9.73 27.64
CA ALA A 6 -66.33 10.01 28.63
C ALA A 6 -65.51 11.20 28.09
N CYS A 7 -65.89 12.40 28.52
CA CYS A 7 -65.09 13.60 28.37
C CYS A 7 -63.77 13.41 29.14
N TRP A 8 -62.72 13.02 28.45
CA TRP A 8 -61.37 13.20 28.93
C TRP A 8 -60.96 14.62 28.54
N GLU A 9 -61.00 15.55 29.48
CA GLU A 9 -60.32 16.84 29.33
C GLU A 9 -58.81 16.60 29.45
N PRO A 10 -57.99 16.91 28.43
CA PRO A 10 -56.56 16.99 28.62
C PRO A 10 -56.24 18.41 29.13
N ASP A 11 -56.60 18.67 30.39
CA ASP A 11 -55.96 19.75 31.13
C ASP A 11 -54.68 19.18 31.76
N SER A 12 -53.67 19.01 30.91
CA SER A 12 -52.29 18.80 31.31
C SER A 12 -51.46 19.70 30.44
N GLY A 13 -51.46 20.98 30.82
CA GLY A 13 -50.59 21.98 30.25
C GLY A 13 -49.16 21.45 30.18
N CYS A 14 -48.55 21.68 29.02
CA CYS A 14 -47.14 21.49 28.74
C CYS A 14 -46.28 22.02 29.90
N LEU A 15 -45.82 21.12 30.78
CA LEU A 15 -44.73 21.37 31.73
C LEU A 15 -43.44 20.67 31.28
N LEU A 16 -43.21 20.67 29.96
CA LEU A 16 -41.92 20.35 29.36
C LEU A 16 -41.37 21.56 28.59
N GLU A 17 -41.84 22.76 28.90
CA GLU A 17 -41.17 23.99 28.48
C GLU A 17 -40.05 24.27 29.48
N ASP A 18 -38.82 24.16 28.97
CA ASP A 18 -37.55 24.55 29.56
C ASP A 18 -37.04 23.73 30.75
N ASP A 19 -36.58 22.50 30.49
CA ASP A 19 -35.53 21.91 31.31
C ASP A 19 -34.21 22.65 31.01
N PRO A 20 -33.72 23.52 31.91
CA PRO A 20 -32.53 24.33 31.67
C PRO A 20 -31.28 23.46 31.50
N THR A 21 -31.28 22.24 32.04
CA THR A 21 -30.14 21.32 31.92
C THR A 21 -30.06 20.68 30.54
N LEU A 22 -31.21 20.38 29.92
CA LEU A 22 -31.29 19.88 28.55
C LEU A 22 -30.93 20.98 27.55
N ALA A 23 -31.42 22.21 27.79
CA ALA A 23 -31.06 23.39 26.98
C ALA A 23 -29.55 23.70 27.05
N ASP A 24 -28.93 23.53 28.22
CA ASP A 24 -27.48 23.68 28.40
C ASP A 24 -26.66 22.59 27.74
N CYS A 25 -27.18 21.36 27.70
CA CYS A 25 -26.57 20.23 26.99
C CYS A 25 -26.61 20.48 25.47
N CYS A 26 -27.78 20.80 24.93
CA CYS A 26 -27.94 21.08 23.50
C CYS A 26 -27.12 22.30 23.03
N ARG A 27 -26.99 23.32 23.87
CA ARG A 27 -26.15 24.49 23.59
C ARG A 27 -24.67 24.13 23.53
N ARG A 28 -24.19 23.30 24.47
CA ARG A 28 -22.81 22.79 24.45
C ARG A 28 -22.54 21.95 23.21
N ASP A 29 -23.47 21.07 22.83
CA ASP A 29 -23.33 20.24 21.62
C ASP A 29 -23.27 21.10 20.35
N LEU A 30 -24.07 22.17 20.26
CA LEU A 30 -24.04 23.11 19.13
C LEU A 30 -22.73 23.91 19.07
N GLU A 31 -22.19 24.31 20.23
CA GLU A 31 -20.89 24.98 20.30
C GLU A 31 -19.75 24.04 19.90
N GLU A 32 -19.81 22.78 20.33
CA GLU A 32 -18.85 21.75 19.96
C GLU A 32 -18.93 21.41 18.47
N GLN A 33 -20.12 21.30 17.89
CA GLN A 33 -20.30 21.12 16.45
C GLN A 33 -19.72 22.29 15.66
N LYS A 34 -19.94 23.54 16.09
CA LYS A 34 -19.35 24.72 15.46
C LYS A 34 -17.83 24.70 15.55
N HIS A 35 -17.29 24.29 16.69
CA HIS A 35 -15.84 24.16 16.90
C HIS A 35 -15.25 23.08 15.99
N VAL A 36 -15.86 21.90 15.92
CA VAL A 36 -15.44 20.80 15.05
C VAL A 36 -15.52 21.21 13.57
N GLN A 37 -16.58 21.89 13.14
CA GLN A 37 -16.69 22.41 11.78
C GLN A 37 -15.61 23.45 11.47
N HIS A 38 -15.27 24.30 12.43
CA HIS A 38 -14.18 25.27 12.28
C HIS A 38 -12.82 24.60 12.14
N ILE A 39 -12.52 23.59 12.98
CA ILE A 39 -11.29 22.79 12.86
C ILE A 39 -11.27 22.05 11.52
N LYS A 40 -12.36 21.39 11.13
CA LYS A 40 -12.47 20.67 9.86
C LYS A 40 -12.22 21.60 8.67
N ARG A 41 -12.81 22.80 8.66
CA ARG A 41 -12.61 23.79 7.59
C ARG A 41 -11.16 24.27 7.53
N THR A 42 -10.51 24.47 8.69
CA THR A 42 -9.09 24.84 8.78
C THR A 42 -8.16 23.71 8.33
N LEU A 43 -8.47 22.46 8.66
CA LEU A 43 -7.68 21.31 8.21
C LEU A 43 -7.84 21.08 6.70
N LEU A 44 -9.07 21.14 6.19
CA LEU A 44 -9.36 20.99 4.76
C LEU A 44 -8.73 22.11 3.92
N SER A 45 -8.63 23.34 4.44
CA SER A 45 -7.96 24.42 3.69
C SER A 45 -6.45 24.21 3.52
N HIS A 46 -5.82 23.40 4.38
CA HIS A 46 -4.40 23.08 4.33
C HIS A 46 -4.12 21.66 3.79
N ASP A 47 -5.16 20.89 3.49
CA ASP A 47 -5.03 19.53 3.00
C ASP A 47 -4.76 19.50 1.49
N ARG A 48 -3.51 19.17 1.14
CA ARG A 48 -3.06 19.07 -0.25
C ARG A 48 -3.54 17.78 -0.92
N THR A 49 -4.02 16.81 -0.15
CA THR A 49 -4.53 15.55 -0.69
C THR A 49 -5.88 15.74 -1.36
N ASP A 50 -6.76 16.59 -0.82
CA ASP A 50 -8.05 16.93 -1.46
C ASP A 50 -7.85 17.70 -2.77
N ILE A 51 -6.83 18.56 -2.84
CA ILE A 51 -6.43 19.21 -4.09
C ILE A 51 -5.89 18.18 -5.08
N ARG A 52 -5.07 17.23 -4.63
CA ARG A 52 -4.53 16.16 -5.48
C ARG A 52 -5.61 15.21 -5.98
N THR A 53 -6.58 14.84 -5.15
CA THR A 53 -7.70 13.98 -5.55
C THR A 53 -8.65 14.72 -6.50
N LYS A 54 -8.94 16.00 -6.26
CA LYS A 54 -9.71 16.84 -7.20
C LYS A 54 -9.00 17.05 -8.52
N VAL A 55 -7.69 17.30 -8.51
CA VAL A 55 -6.89 17.43 -9.74
C VAL A 55 -6.79 16.10 -10.47
N ALA A 56 -6.62 14.98 -9.76
CA ALA A 56 -6.65 13.66 -10.38
C ALA A 56 -8.03 13.38 -11.00
N HIS A 57 -9.11 13.58 -10.26
CA HIS A 57 -10.48 13.41 -10.74
C HIS A 57 -10.77 14.27 -11.98
N ASN A 58 -10.37 15.55 -11.95
CA ASN A 58 -10.54 16.46 -13.09
C ASN A 58 -9.59 16.14 -14.25
N ALA A 59 -8.43 15.52 -14.01
CA ALA A 59 -7.54 15.05 -15.08
C ALA A 59 -8.10 13.80 -15.79
N PHE A 60 -8.94 13.01 -15.13
CA PHE A 60 -9.60 11.85 -15.73
C PHE A 60 -10.88 12.19 -16.52
N LEU A 61 -11.50 13.36 -16.28
CA LEU A 61 -12.77 13.76 -16.89
C LEU A 61 -12.66 14.86 -17.96
N ARG A 62 -11.48 15.43 -18.22
CA ARG A 62 -11.37 16.62 -19.06
C ARG A 62 -11.13 16.29 -20.53
N ASP A 63 -12.18 16.45 -21.33
CA ASP A 63 -12.12 16.56 -22.79
C ASP A 63 -11.64 17.98 -23.18
N PRO A 64 -10.74 18.16 -24.17
CA PRO A 64 -10.24 19.49 -24.57
C PRO A 64 -11.31 20.48 -25.08
N ASN A 65 -12.57 20.07 -25.22
CA ASN A 65 -13.65 20.95 -25.69
C ASN A 65 -14.41 21.69 -24.55
N ASP A 66 -14.15 21.37 -23.29
CA ASP A 66 -14.92 21.91 -22.14
C ASP A 66 -14.45 23.28 -21.61
N GLU A 67 -13.35 23.85 -22.13
CA GLU A 67 -12.88 25.17 -21.69
C GLU A 67 -13.82 26.33 -22.10
N ALA A 68 -14.75 26.11 -23.02
CA ALA A 68 -15.73 27.11 -23.43
C ALA A 68 -16.98 27.18 -22.53
N ALA A 69 -17.32 26.09 -21.82
CA ALA A 69 -18.55 26.00 -21.02
C ALA A 69 -18.37 26.50 -19.58
N ALA A 70 -17.15 26.49 -19.03
CA ALA A 70 -16.87 26.84 -17.63
C ALA A 70 -16.95 28.35 -17.29
N ARG A 71 -17.48 29.20 -18.19
CA ARG A 71 -17.60 30.65 -17.97
C ARG A 71 -19.02 31.17 -17.77
N LEU A 72 -20.06 30.33 -17.82
CA LEU A 72 -21.43 30.78 -17.61
C LEU A 72 -22.23 29.75 -16.79
N GLY A 73 -22.62 30.14 -15.58
CA GLY A 73 -23.79 29.57 -14.88
C GLY A 73 -23.48 28.60 -13.74
N GLU A 74 -23.34 29.13 -12.52
CA GLU A 74 -23.68 28.39 -11.30
C GLU A 74 -25.21 28.45 -11.13
N GLU A 75 -25.96 27.44 -11.57
CA GLU A 75 -27.34 27.21 -11.11
C GLU A 75 -27.61 25.70 -11.01
N GLU A 76 -27.78 25.25 -9.76
CA GLU A 76 -28.72 24.24 -9.26
C GLU A 76 -29.27 23.20 -10.27
N SER A 77 -28.83 21.94 -10.13
CA SER A 77 -29.69 20.79 -10.46
C SER A 77 -29.19 19.52 -9.74
N ASP A 78 -29.80 19.27 -8.59
CA ASP A 78 -29.90 17.95 -7.97
C ASP A 78 -30.95 17.13 -8.76
N SER A 79 -30.68 15.84 -8.91
CA SER A 79 -31.61 14.80 -9.38
C SER A 79 -32.04 14.83 -10.84
N LEU A 80 -31.28 14.14 -11.70
CA LEU A 80 -31.83 13.24 -12.73
C LEU A 80 -30.76 12.15 -13.05
N LEU A 81 -30.67 11.16 -12.18
CA LEU A 81 -30.11 9.84 -12.54
C LEU A 81 -31.14 9.15 -13.45
N THR A 82 -31.22 9.59 -14.69
CA THR A 82 -31.83 8.80 -15.77
C THR A 82 -30.74 7.87 -16.30
N ASP A 83 -30.82 6.63 -15.85
CA ASP A 83 -30.16 5.45 -16.42
C ASP A 83 -30.78 5.16 -17.81
N SER A 84 -30.62 6.13 -18.72
CA SER A 84 -31.10 6.10 -20.10
C SER A 84 -29.94 5.68 -20.98
N ASP A 85 -30.22 4.77 -21.92
CA ASP A 85 -29.31 4.03 -22.79
C ASP A 85 -28.41 4.88 -23.73
N GLU A 86 -27.71 5.90 -23.22
CA GLU A 86 -26.93 6.88 -24.00
C GLU A 86 -25.41 6.64 -23.98
N ASP A 87 -24.93 5.61 -23.28
CA ASP A 87 -23.49 5.44 -23.04
C ASP A 87 -22.83 4.31 -23.86
N GLU A 88 -23.48 3.70 -24.85
CA GLU A 88 -22.88 2.63 -25.67
C GLU A 88 -21.59 3.11 -26.38
N GLY A 89 -21.57 4.36 -26.87
CA GLY A 89 -20.37 4.97 -27.46
C GLY A 89 -19.28 5.30 -26.43
N LEU A 90 -19.65 5.62 -25.18
CA LEU A 90 -18.71 5.85 -24.09
C LEU A 90 -18.14 4.53 -23.54
N GLN A 91 -18.95 3.47 -23.49
CA GLN A 91 -18.51 2.12 -23.19
C GLN A 91 -17.53 1.60 -24.26
N GLU A 92 -17.84 1.78 -25.54
CA GLU A 92 -16.93 1.42 -26.64
C GLU A 92 -15.61 2.20 -26.57
N ALA A 93 -15.65 3.50 -26.26
CA ALA A 93 -14.46 4.32 -26.08
C ALA A 93 -13.61 3.86 -24.88
N ARG A 94 -14.25 3.51 -23.75
CA ARG A 94 -13.58 2.93 -22.56
C ARG A 94 -12.94 1.59 -22.89
N GLU A 95 -13.65 0.70 -23.57
CA GLU A 95 -13.12 -0.60 -24.00
C GLU A 95 -11.94 -0.44 -24.94
N ARG A 96 -12.03 0.48 -25.91
CA ARG A 96 -10.95 0.76 -26.85
C ARG A 96 -9.71 1.29 -26.13
N ARG A 97 -9.89 2.19 -25.16
CA ARG A 97 -8.79 2.70 -24.34
C ARG A 97 -8.17 1.61 -23.47
N LEU A 98 -9.00 0.77 -22.85
CA LEU A 98 -8.54 -0.35 -22.03
C LEU A 98 -7.73 -1.35 -22.87
N ARG A 99 -8.23 -1.71 -24.06
CA ARG A 99 -7.50 -2.57 -25.02
C ARG A 99 -6.17 -1.95 -25.43
N GLN A 100 -6.13 -0.64 -25.71
CA GLN A 100 -4.88 0.04 -26.03
C GLN A 100 -3.87 -0.01 -24.88
N LEU A 101 -4.31 0.23 -23.64
CA LEU A 101 -3.46 0.15 -22.46
C LEU A 101 -2.96 -1.28 -22.19
N HIS A 102 -3.82 -2.29 -22.38
CA HIS A 102 -3.43 -3.69 -22.26
C HIS A 102 -2.40 -4.09 -23.33
N GLN A 103 -2.57 -3.65 -24.57
CA GLN A 103 -1.60 -3.89 -25.64
C GLN A 103 -0.25 -3.22 -25.34
N GLU A 104 -0.25 -1.98 -24.86
CA GLU A 104 0.99 -1.29 -24.49
C GLU A 104 1.71 -1.99 -23.32
N LYS A 105 0.95 -2.43 -22.31
CA LYS A 105 1.49 -3.23 -21.20
C LYS A 105 2.10 -4.53 -21.70
N ALA A 106 1.40 -5.27 -22.55
CA ALA A 106 1.89 -6.53 -23.11
C ALA A 106 3.17 -6.34 -23.94
N LEU A 107 3.26 -5.28 -24.74
CA LEU A 107 4.47 -4.96 -25.50
C LEU A 107 5.66 -4.63 -24.59
N ARG A 108 5.44 -3.86 -23.51
CA ARG A 108 6.48 -3.56 -22.52
C ARG A 108 6.91 -4.81 -21.76
N GLU A 109 5.97 -5.68 -21.40
CA GLU A 109 6.26 -6.96 -20.74
C GLU A 109 7.03 -7.90 -21.66
N ALA A 110 6.69 -7.98 -22.95
CA ALA A 110 7.44 -8.76 -23.93
C ALA A 110 8.89 -8.26 -24.08
N ALA A 111 9.08 -6.94 -24.19
CA ALA A 111 10.41 -6.34 -24.26
C ALA A 111 11.21 -6.54 -22.96
N ALA A 112 10.55 -6.51 -21.79
CA ALA A 112 11.17 -6.82 -20.52
C ALA A 112 11.57 -8.30 -20.46
N MET A 113 10.71 -9.21 -20.91
CA MET A 113 10.99 -10.65 -20.95
C MET A 113 12.22 -10.98 -21.78
N GLU A 114 12.44 -10.30 -22.92
CA GLU A 114 13.64 -10.48 -23.75
C GLU A 114 14.95 -10.09 -23.03
N ARG A 115 14.90 -9.10 -22.12
CA ARG A 115 16.07 -8.64 -21.36
C ARG A 115 16.26 -9.40 -20.04
N THR A 116 15.31 -10.22 -19.63
CA THR A 116 15.35 -10.98 -18.37
C THR A 116 15.67 -12.45 -18.61
N GLY A 117 16.18 -13.15 -17.60
CA GLY A 117 16.47 -14.58 -17.72
C GLY A 117 17.96 -14.94 -17.81
N THR A 118 18.83 -13.96 -17.99
CA THR A 118 20.29 -14.14 -18.00
C THR A 118 20.97 -13.05 -17.17
N LEU A 119 22.19 -13.34 -16.70
CA LEU A 119 23.06 -12.34 -16.08
C LEU A 119 23.74 -11.53 -17.19
N GLN A 120 23.54 -10.20 -17.20
CA GLN A 120 24.10 -9.31 -18.22
C GLN A 120 25.29 -8.54 -17.68
N ASP A 121 26.42 -8.59 -18.38
CA ASP A 121 27.57 -7.72 -18.11
C ASP A 121 27.28 -6.30 -18.62
N VAL A 122 27.25 -5.33 -17.72
CA VAL A 122 27.02 -3.91 -18.02
C VAL A 122 28.17 -3.09 -17.48
N PRO A 123 28.86 -2.29 -18.32
CA PRO A 123 29.91 -1.41 -17.86
C PRO A 123 29.33 -0.33 -16.95
N GLU A 124 30.13 0.14 -16.00
CA GLU A 124 29.70 1.10 -14.97
C GLU A 124 29.04 2.36 -15.56
N GLN A 125 29.51 2.83 -16.72
CA GLN A 125 29.01 4.04 -17.39
C GLN A 125 27.58 3.90 -17.91
N GLU A 126 27.14 2.68 -18.19
CA GLU A 126 25.82 2.39 -18.73
C GLU A 126 24.80 2.04 -17.63
N LEU A 127 25.28 1.71 -16.42
CA LEU A 127 24.45 1.29 -15.30
C LEU A 127 23.29 2.27 -14.99
N PRO A 128 23.49 3.60 -14.89
CA PRO A 128 22.38 4.53 -14.64
C PRO A 128 21.32 4.51 -15.73
N ARG A 129 21.75 4.35 -16.99
CA ARG A 129 20.83 4.30 -18.14
C ARG A 129 19.98 3.02 -18.10
N VAL A 130 20.61 1.87 -17.84
CA VAL A 130 19.91 0.59 -17.73
C VAL A 130 18.93 0.59 -16.56
N ILE A 131 19.32 1.13 -15.41
CA ILE A 131 18.42 1.27 -14.24
C ILE A 131 17.22 2.16 -14.58
N HIS A 132 17.44 3.29 -15.26
CA HIS A 132 16.37 4.19 -15.67
C HIS A 132 15.43 3.52 -16.69
N GLU A 133 15.95 2.83 -17.69
CA GLU A 133 15.16 2.12 -18.70
C GLU A 133 14.36 0.96 -18.07
N ALA A 134 14.91 0.30 -17.06
CA ALA A 134 14.28 -0.78 -16.31
C ALA A 134 13.28 -0.29 -15.24
N SER A 135 12.72 0.93 -15.37
CA SER A 135 11.91 1.60 -14.34
C SER A 135 10.64 0.84 -13.91
N CYS A 136 10.22 -0.21 -14.62
CA CYS A 136 9.10 -1.08 -14.25
C CYS A 136 9.53 -2.40 -13.57
N ALA A 137 10.82 -2.76 -13.64
CA ALA A 137 11.37 -4.02 -13.15
C ALA A 137 12.23 -3.81 -11.90
N ALA A 138 12.36 -4.87 -11.09
CA ALA A 138 13.40 -4.90 -10.07
C ALA A 138 14.74 -5.22 -10.74
N VAL A 139 15.80 -4.51 -10.35
CA VAL A 139 17.15 -4.69 -10.89
C VAL A 139 18.07 -5.15 -9.77
N VAL A 140 18.78 -6.25 -9.99
CA VAL A 140 19.80 -6.77 -9.09
C VAL A 140 21.13 -6.63 -9.81
N CYS A 141 22.05 -5.86 -9.23
CA CYS A 141 23.37 -5.60 -9.79
C CYS A 141 24.44 -6.18 -8.86
N HIS A 142 25.28 -7.06 -9.41
CA HIS A 142 26.50 -7.52 -8.78
C HIS A 142 27.64 -6.60 -9.15
N ILE A 143 28.18 -5.94 -8.13
CA ILE A 143 29.36 -5.09 -8.23
C ILE A 143 30.58 -5.99 -7.99
N SER A 144 31.28 -6.36 -9.06
CA SER A 144 32.35 -7.36 -9.03
C SER A 144 33.73 -6.72 -9.03
N LYS A 145 34.66 -7.31 -8.26
CA LYS A 145 36.10 -7.04 -8.37
C LYS A 145 36.74 -8.22 -9.11
N ASN A 146 37.19 -8.00 -10.34
CA ASN A 146 37.76 -9.07 -11.15
C ASN A 146 38.88 -9.82 -10.41
N GLY A 147 38.76 -11.15 -10.32
CA GLY A 147 39.81 -12.03 -9.82
C GLY A 147 39.57 -12.67 -8.44
N THR A 148 38.40 -12.50 -7.82
CA THR A 148 38.04 -13.26 -6.61
C THR A 148 37.16 -14.47 -6.94
N GLU A 149 37.37 -15.59 -6.26
CA GLU A 149 36.56 -16.81 -6.40
C GLU A 149 35.14 -16.61 -5.84
N ALA A 150 35.01 -15.81 -4.77
CA ALA A 150 33.71 -15.47 -4.18
C ALA A 150 32.80 -14.67 -5.13
N ASP A 151 33.35 -13.74 -5.93
CA ASP A 151 32.58 -13.05 -6.98
C ASP A 151 32.10 -14.05 -8.06
N ALA A 152 32.93 -15.04 -8.43
CA ALA A 152 32.56 -16.07 -9.41
C ALA A 152 31.45 -17.00 -8.89
N GLN A 153 31.54 -17.43 -7.63
CA GLN A 153 30.47 -18.21 -6.99
C GLN A 153 29.16 -17.42 -6.92
N LEU A 154 29.22 -16.12 -6.61
CA LEU A 154 28.04 -15.26 -6.61
C LEU A 154 27.43 -15.14 -8.02
N ASP A 155 28.26 -15.01 -9.06
CA ASP A 155 27.81 -14.98 -10.45
C ASP A 155 27.09 -16.28 -10.86
N GLU A 156 27.54 -17.45 -10.40
CA GLU A 156 26.87 -18.74 -10.64
C GLU A 156 25.49 -18.79 -9.98
N VAL A 157 25.38 -18.34 -8.72
CA VAL A 157 24.11 -18.24 -8.00
C VAL A 157 23.16 -17.28 -8.72
N LEU A 158 23.62 -16.09 -9.08
CA LEU A 158 22.80 -15.09 -9.79
C LEU A 158 22.38 -15.57 -11.17
N THR A 159 23.24 -16.31 -11.87
CA THR A 159 22.89 -16.93 -13.16
C THR A 159 21.73 -17.90 -12.97
N THR A 160 21.78 -18.75 -11.94
CA THR A 160 20.68 -19.68 -11.61
C THR A 160 19.40 -18.93 -11.26
N LEU A 161 19.50 -17.86 -10.45
CA LEU A 161 18.36 -17.04 -10.05
C LEU A 161 17.77 -16.26 -11.24
N ALA A 162 18.58 -15.79 -12.19
CA ALA A 162 18.11 -15.09 -13.37
C ALA A 162 17.14 -15.96 -14.19
N HIS A 163 17.46 -17.25 -14.35
CA HIS A 163 16.58 -18.18 -15.05
C HIS A 163 15.24 -18.40 -14.33
N GLN A 164 15.25 -18.39 -12.99
CA GLN A 164 14.06 -18.61 -12.15
C GLN A 164 13.18 -17.36 -12.04
N PHE A 165 13.78 -16.17 -11.94
CA PHE A 165 13.12 -14.90 -11.65
C PHE A 165 13.17 -13.94 -12.86
N ARG A 166 12.44 -14.31 -13.91
CA ARG A 166 12.34 -13.50 -15.15
C ARG A 166 11.57 -12.18 -15.00
N GLY A 167 11.02 -11.87 -13.83
CA GLY A 167 10.50 -10.53 -13.52
C GLY A 167 11.58 -9.57 -13.01
N THR A 168 12.81 -10.05 -12.87
CA THR A 168 13.95 -9.33 -12.30
C THR A 168 15.09 -9.27 -13.32
N LEU A 169 15.70 -8.10 -13.47
CA LEU A 169 16.87 -7.90 -14.31
C LEU A 169 18.15 -8.13 -13.49
N PHE A 170 18.97 -9.10 -13.89
CA PHE A 170 20.23 -9.41 -13.23
C PHE A 170 21.39 -8.84 -14.05
N LEU A 171 22.18 -7.98 -13.41
CA LEU A 171 23.30 -7.28 -14.00
C LEU A 171 24.59 -7.61 -13.26
N ARG A 172 25.70 -7.62 -13.98
CA ARG A 172 27.06 -7.70 -13.45
C ARG A 172 27.83 -6.48 -13.92
N THR A 173 28.43 -5.75 -12.98
CA THR A 173 29.19 -4.54 -13.28
C THR A 173 30.59 -4.66 -12.67
N PRO A 174 31.63 -4.83 -13.49
CA PRO A 174 33.00 -4.85 -12.99
C PRO A 174 33.45 -3.44 -12.61
N LEU A 175 33.90 -3.23 -11.37
CA LEU A 175 34.49 -1.97 -10.98
C LEU A 175 35.95 -1.88 -11.44
N SER A 176 36.31 -0.75 -12.04
CA SER A 176 37.67 -0.47 -12.50
C SER A 176 38.58 0.11 -11.39
N GLY A 177 38.12 0.21 -10.14
CA GLY A 177 38.86 0.77 -9.01
C GLY A 177 38.13 0.63 -7.67
N SER A 178 38.70 1.18 -6.59
CA SER A 178 38.16 1.07 -5.22
C SER A 178 36.90 1.91 -4.99
N ARG A 179 36.77 3.05 -5.67
CA ARG A 179 35.58 3.90 -5.63
C ARG A 179 35.30 4.48 -6.99
N SER A 180 34.11 4.20 -7.48
CA SER A 180 33.65 4.67 -8.75
C SER A 180 32.75 5.90 -8.54
N PRO A 181 32.88 6.94 -9.38
CA PRO A 181 32.07 8.15 -9.24
C PRO A 181 30.57 7.85 -9.45
N ILE A 182 30.26 6.93 -10.38
CA ILE A 182 28.88 6.54 -10.69
C ILE A 182 28.28 5.71 -9.57
N ALA A 183 29.05 4.79 -8.96
CA ALA A 183 28.61 4.06 -7.77
C ALA A 183 28.31 5.03 -6.62
N THR A 184 29.12 6.08 -6.45
CA THR A 184 28.89 7.11 -5.43
C THR A 184 27.62 7.90 -5.71
N GLU A 185 27.36 8.27 -6.97
CA GLU A 185 26.14 8.96 -7.40
C GLU A 185 24.89 8.11 -7.17
N LEU A 186 24.97 6.80 -7.41
CA LEU A 186 23.91 5.83 -7.15
C LEU A 186 23.78 5.45 -5.66
N GLY A 187 24.58 6.02 -4.76
CA GLY A 187 24.54 5.74 -3.32
C GLY A 187 25.12 4.38 -2.92
N ILE A 188 25.87 3.72 -3.80
CA ILE A 188 26.52 2.43 -3.56
C ILE A 188 27.75 2.65 -2.69
N GLN A 189 27.78 2.05 -1.51
CA GLN A 189 28.87 2.20 -0.53
C GLN A 189 29.75 0.95 -0.41
N CYS A 190 29.35 -0.18 -1.00
CA CYS A 190 30.10 -1.43 -0.97
C CYS A 190 31.08 -1.51 -2.15
N GLU A 191 32.29 -2.04 -1.90
CA GLU A 191 33.33 -2.15 -2.94
C GLU A 191 33.18 -3.40 -3.81
N SER A 192 32.61 -4.49 -3.28
CA SER A 192 32.08 -5.63 -4.04
C SER A 192 30.88 -6.20 -3.27
N GLY A 193 29.87 -6.66 -4.00
CA GLY A 193 28.64 -7.20 -3.42
C GLY A 193 27.41 -6.95 -4.26
N LEU A 194 26.24 -7.07 -3.64
CA LEU A 194 24.96 -6.94 -4.33
C LEU A 194 24.32 -5.59 -4.04
N VAL A 195 23.71 -5.04 -5.09
CA VAL A 195 22.96 -3.79 -5.07
C VAL A 195 21.61 -4.06 -5.72
N CYS A 196 20.53 -3.67 -5.04
CA CYS A 196 19.17 -3.83 -5.55
C CYS A 196 18.55 -2.46 -5.83
N PHE A 197 17.99 -2.30 -7.02
CA PHE A 197 17.20 -1.14 -7.40
C PHE A 197 15.76 -1.53 -7.68
N ARG A 198 14.85 -0.62 -7.36
CA ARG A 198 13.42 -0.79 -7.62
C ARG A 198 12.86 0.54 -8.09
N ASN A 199 12.20 0.55 -9.25
CA ASN A 199 11.64 1.76 -9.86
C ASN A 199 12.66 2.89 -10.06
N GLY A 200 13.94 2.54 -10.25
CA GLY A 200 15.05 3.50 -10.38
C GLY A 200 15.71 3.90 -9.06
N ASP A 201 15.11 3.59 -7.91
CA ASP A 201 15.65 3.94 -6.59
C ASP A 201 16.43 2.79 -5.96
N LEU A 202 17.43 3.12 -5.14
CA LEU A 202 18.22 2.14 -4.39
C LEU A 202 17.37 1.53 -3.27
N SER A 203 17.11 0.22 -3.35
CA SER A 203 16.35 -0.56 -2.35
C SER A 203 17.25 -1.08 -1.24
N GLY A 204 18.47 -1.51 -1.58
CA GLY A 204 19.41 -2.04 -0.59
C GLY A 204 20.77 -2.39 -1.17
N THR A 205 21.77 -2.45 -0.31
CA THR A 205 23.14 -2.87 -0.63
C THR A 205 23.60 -3.90 0.40
N THR A 206 24.35 -4.89 -0.04
CA THR A 206 25.04 -5.82 0.86
C THR A 206 26.45 -6.09 0.34
N PRO A 207 27.48 -5.92 1.19
CA PRO A 207 28.84 -6.28 0.81
C PRO A 207 28.97 -7.79 0.68
N LEU A 208 29.95 -8.24 -0.11
CA LEU A 208 30.24 -9.65 -0.32
C LEU A 208 30.52 -10.40 0.99
N ASP A 209 31.21 -9.75 1.93
CA ASP A 209 31.55 -10.30 3.26
C ASP A 209 30.33 -10.67 4.11
N SER A 210 29.15 -10.09 3.83
CA SER A 210 27.91 -10.40 4.57
C SER A 210 27.17 -11.60 3.99
N LEU A 211 27.40 -11.91 2.71
CA LEU A 211 26.78 -13.03 2.00
C LEU A 211 27.46 -14.37 2.28
N GLY A 212 28.72 -14.31 2.72
CA GLY A 212 29.59 -15.46 2.85
C GLY A 212 30.46 -15.42 4.10
N SER A 213 31.25 -16.46 4.31
CA SER A 213 32.33 -16.45 5.30
C SER A 213 33.45 -17.33 4.80
N GLY A 214 34.70 -16.85 4.88
CA GLY A 214 35.85 -17.65 4.47
C GLY A 214 36.04 -17.84 2.97
N GLY A 215 35.37 -17.05 2.12
CA GLY A 215 35.46 -17.12 0.66
C GLY A 215 34.31 -17.88 -0.01
N ASP A 216 33.46 -18.54 0.77
CA ASP A 216 32.28 -19.24 0.28
C ASP A 216 31.02 -18.36 0.36
N ILE A 217 30.18 -18.40 -0.67
CA ILE A 217 28.90 -17.69 -0.73
C ILE A 217 27.74 -18.63 -0.36
N TYR A 218 26.91 -18.20 0.60
CA TYR A 218 25.70 -18.95 0.99
C TYR A 218 24.48 -18.48 0.19
N GLU A 219 23.92 -19.37 -0.63
CA GLU A 219 22.76 -19.07 -1.48
C GLU A 219 21.54 -18.59 -0.66
N GLU A 220 21.33 -19.15 0.54
CA GLU A 220 20.20 -18.77 1.40
C GLU A 220 20.32 -17.33 1.89
N LYS A 221 21.54 -16.84 2.12
CA LYS A 221 21.77 -15.44 2.49
C LYS A 221 21.55 -14.50 1.32
N VAL A 222 21.97 -14.90 0.11
CA VAL A 222 21.69 -14.16 -1.13
C VAL A 222 20.19 -14.06 -1.34
N LEU A 223 19.48 -15.18 -1.30
CA LEU A 223 18.01 -15.22 -1.42
C LEU A 223 17.32 -14.42 -0.32
N GLY A 224 17.76 -14.54 0.93
CA GLY A 224 17.23 -13.79 2.06
C GLY A 224 17.35 -12.29 1.87
N PHE A 225 18.51 -11.80 1.42
CA PHE A 225 18.73 -10.39 1.09
C PHE A 225 17.84 -9.94 -0.08
N LEU A 226 17.80 -10.69 -1.18
CA LEU A 226 17.00 -10.32 -2.36
C LEU A 226 15.49 -10.31 -2.06
N ARG A 227 15.01 -11.20 -1.19
CA ARG A 227 13.64 -11.20 -0.67
C ARG A 227 13.39 -9.99 0.23
N HIS A 228 14.31 -9.65 1.12
CA HIS A 228 14.21 -8.47 1.97
C HIS A 228 14.09 -7.18 1.15
N CYS A 229 14.85 -7.08 0.06
CA CYS A 229 14.81 -5.95 -0.87
C CYS A 229 13.61 -5.97 -1.84
N ALA A 230 12.73 -6.98 -1.75
CA ALA A 230 11.62 -7.23 -2.67
C ALA A 230 12.04 -7.23 -4.16
N ALA A 231 13.26 -7.72 -4.43
CA ALA A 231 13.88 -7.67 -5.74
C ALA A 231 13.55 -8.89 -6.62
N LEU A 232 13.10 -10.00 -6.03
CA LEU A 232 12.77 -11.23 -6.75
C LEU A 232 11.32 -11.22 -7.24
N ARG A 233 11.14 -11.26 -8.56
CA ARG A 233 9.82 -11.38 -9.19
C ARG A 233 9.84 -12.57 -10.15
N LYS A 234 8.92 -13.50 -9.96
CA LYS A 234 8.66 -14.53 -10.99
C LYS A 234 7.97 -13.85 -12.17
N ALA A 235 8.17 -14.36 -13.38
CA ALA A 235 7.35 -13.96 -14.53
C ALA A 235 5.94 -14.53 -14.32
N SER A 236 5.13 -13.84 -13.53
CA SER A 236 3.70 -14.10 -13.46
C SER A 236 2.99 -13.26 -14.51
N ASN A 237 1.99 -13.85 -15.14
CA ASN A 237 0.99 -13.20 -15.98
C ASN A 237 0.05 -12.28 -15.14
N GLU A 238 0.51 -11.84 -13.97
CA GLU A 238 -0.29 -11.25 -12.91
C GLU A 238 0.47 -10.08 -12.30
N ALA A 239 0.53 -8.99 -13.06
CA ALA A 239 0.69 -7.67 -12.50
C ALA A 239 -0.65 -7.26 -11.87
N SER A 240 -0.85 -7.65 -10.61
CA SER A 240 -1.67 -6.98 -9.57
C SER A 240 -1.68 -7.84 -8.31
N GLN A 241 -0.71 -7.64 -7.41
CA GLN A 241 -0.85 -7.84 -5.96
C GLN A 241 0.47 -7.44 -5.29
N GLN A 242 0.63 -6.14 -5.12
CA GLN A 242 1.47 -5.61 -4.05
C GLN A 242 0.55 -5.45 -2.85
N GLU A 243 0.36 -6.53 -2.10
CA GLU A 243 0.02 -6.60 -0.67
C GLU A 243 -0.15 -8.07 -0.34
N GLU A 244 0.91 -8.71 0.16
CA GLU A 244 0.90 -9.47 1.40
C GLU A 244 2.20 -10.28 1.54
N ARG A 245 2.73 -10.21 2.76
CA ARG A 245 3.98 -10.82 3.18
C ARG A 245 3.59 -12.17 3.81
N GLY A 246 3.58 -13.23 3.01
CA GLY A 246 3.30 -14.59 3.46
C GLY A 246 4.16 -15.59 2.70
N SER A 247 5.21 -16.09 3.34
CA SER A 247 6.08 -17.14 2.79
C SER A 247 5.40 -18.49 2.99
N GLU A 248 4.75 -19.01 1.96
CA GLU A 248 4.18 -20.36 1.97
C GLU A 248 5.23 -21.38 1.53
N SER A 249 5.78 -22.10 2.50
CA SER A 249 6.42 -23.39 2.31
C SER A 249 5.32 -24.44 2.22
N GLU A 250 5.42 -25.30 1.22
CA GLU A 250 4.50 -26.40 0.92
C GLU A 250 4.24 -27.31 2.12
N GLY A 251 2.97 -27.69 2.33
CA GLY A 251 2.60 -28.84 3.14
C GLY A 251 1.45 -28.60 4.11
N GLU A 252 0.35 -29.30 3.85
CA GLU A 252 -0.71 -29.69 4.79
C GLU A 252 -1.89 -28.72 5.01
N GLU A 253 -3.05 -29.24 4.57
CA GLU A 253 -4.39 -29.05 5.12
C GLU A 253 -4.82 -27.62 5.45
N SER A 254 -5.68 -27.07 4.59
CA SER A 254 -6.46 -25.86 4.80
C SER A 254 -7.36 -26.01 6.04
N ASP A 255 -6.78 -25.71 7.20
CA ASP A 255 -7.46 -25.50 8.46
C ASP A 255 -8.12 -24.12 8.39
N TRP A 256 -9.42 -24.11 8.11
CA TRP A 256 -10.24 -22.93 8.25
C TRP A 256 -10.15 -22.46 9.71
N GLN A 257 -9.37 -21.42 10.00
CA GLN A 257 -9.28 -20.86 11.35
C GLN A 257 -10.69 -20.56 11.88
N GLU A 258 -11.11 -21.32 12.89
CA GLU A 258 -12.39 -21.12 13.56
C GLU A 258 -12.47 -19.66 14.07
N PRO A 259 -13.58 -18.94 13.82
CA PRO A 259 -13.73 -17.56 14.27
C PRO A 259 -13.60 -17.48 15.79
N CYS A 260 -12.86 -16.49 16.30
CA CYS A 260 -12.63 -16.33 17.73
C CYS A 260 -13.96 -16.34 18.51
N THR A 261 -14.08 -17.20 19.51
CA THR A 261 -15.32 -17.39 20.27
C THR A 261 -15.75 -16.17 21.09
N VAL A 262 -14.88 -15.17 21.25
CA VAL A 262 -15.16 -13.95 22.04
C VAL A 262 -15.63 -12.78 21.16
N CYS A 263 -15.17 -12.66 19.90
CA CYS A 263 -15.57 -11.54 19.02
C CYS A 263 -15.83 -11.90 17.54
N GLY A 264 -15.70 -13.17 17.16
CA GLY A 264 -15.98 -13.67 15.81
C GLY A 264 -14.94 -13.32 14.74
N ARG A 265 -13.78 -12.73 15.10
CA ARG A 265 -12.73 -12.37 14.14
C ARG A 265 -11.92 -13.60 13.72
N GLN A 266 -11.60 -13.68 12.43
CA GLN A 266 -10.88 -14.79 11.79
C GLN A 266 -9.37 -14.54 11.61
N TYR A 267 -8.82 -13.51 12.25
CA TYR A 267 -7.38 -13.22 12.25
C TYR A 267 -6.85 -13.19 13.68
N TYR A 268 -5.54 -13.43 13.86
CA TYR A 268 -4.90 -13.47 15.18
C TYR A 268 -5.05 -12.15 15.94
N HIS A 269 -5.59 -12.21 17.16
CA HIS A 269 -5.73 -11.07 18.05
C HIS A 269 -5.81 -11.54 19.51
N GLU A 270 -5.46 -10.66 20.45
CA GLU A 270 -5.53 -10.91 21.88
C GLU A 270 -6.61 -10.02 22.52
N HIS A 271 -7.39 -10.60 23.45
CA HIS A 271 -8.43 -9.87 24.18
C HIS A 271 -7.84 -9.27 25.46
N VAL A 272 -7.48 -8.00 25.40
CA VAL A 272 -7.01 -7.27 26.58
C VAL A 272 -8.21 -6.93 27.47
N ARG A 273 -8.37 -7.64 28.59
CA ARG A 273 -9.33 -7.26 29.62
C ARG A 273 -8.87 -5.97 30.29
N SER A 274 -9.71 -4.93 30.27
CA SER A 274 -9.49 -3.75 31.08
C SER A 274 -9.59 -4.15 32.55
N MET A 275 -8.48 -4.05 33.29
CA MET A 275 -8.52 -4.15 34.75
C MET A 275 -9.22 -2.91 35.30
N GLY A 276 -10.54 -3.05 35.52
CA GLY A 276 -11.30 -2.11 36.33
C GLY A 276 -10.72 -2.07 37.74
N LYS A 277 -10.27 -0.89 38.16
CA LYS A 277 -10.06 -0.56 39.56
C LYS A 277 -11.42 -0.58 40.28
N GLY A 278 -11.49 -1.27 41.41
CA GLY A 278 -12.60 -1.25 42.36
C GLY A 278 -12.85 -2.65 42.92
N ASN A 279 -12.98 -2.90 44.22
CA ASN A 279 -13.12 -2.01 45.36
C ASN A 279 -12.78 -2.86 46.61
N VAL A 280 -11.85 -2.41 47.44
CA VAL A 280 -11.68 -2.95 48.79
C VAL A 280 -12.77 -2.31 49.64
N HIS A 281 -13.80 -3.07 49.99
CA HIS A 281 -14.66 -2.76 51.12
C HIS A 281 -14.57 -3.93 52.08
N GLY A 282 -13.90 -3.67 53.20
CA GLY A 282 -14.02 -4.49 54.40
C GLY A 282 -15.35 -4.19 55.05
N GLU A 283 -16.03 -5.24 55.49
CA GLU A 283 -17.01 -5.18 56.55
C GLU A 283 -16.75 -6.38 57.45
N ASP A 284 -16.29 -6.05 58.66
CA ASP A 284 -16.23 -6.92 59.82
C ASP A 284 -17.63 -7.38 60.22
N ALA A 285 -17.78 -8.66 60.53
CA ALA A 285 -18.86 -9.15 61.40
C ALA A 285 -18.35 -10.35 62.19
N ASP A 286 -17.84 -10.06 63.38
CA ASP A 286 -17.84 -10.95 64.53
C ASP A 286 -19.25 -11.56 64.74
N THR A 287 -19.33 -12.88 64.93
CA THR A 287 -20.21 -13.52 65.93
C THR A 287 -19.79 -14.96 66.19
N ASP A 288 -19.24 -15.13 67.38
CA ASP A 288 -19.45 -16.19 68.39
C ASP A 288 -19.08 -17.66 68.16
N ASP A 289 -18.16 -18.08 69.03
CA ASP A 289 -17.84 -19.39 69.57
C ASP A 289 -19.05 -19.98 70.34
N MET A 290 -19.45 -21.22 70.02
CA MET A 290 -19.95 -22.29 70.92
C MET A 290 -20.33 -23.55 70.11
#